data_AF-A0AAW1S332-F1
#
_entry.id   AF-A0AAW1S332-F1
#
_cell.length_a   1.000
_cell.length_b   1.000
_cell.length_c   1.000
_cell.angle_alpha   90.00
_cell.angle_beta   90.00
_cell.angle_gamma   90.00
#
_symmetry.space_group_name_H-M   'P 1'
#
loop_
_entity.id
_entity.type
_entity.pdbx_description
1 polymer ?
#
loop_
_entity_poly.entity_id
_entity_poly.type
_entity_poly.pdbx_seq_one_letter_code
_entity_poly.pdbx_strand_id
1 'polypeptide(L)'
;MLRSSILLRTAIPTVYLRGSQSGILKQSNLPHHRCNVSKVDSPDVRKLAEMAQIEVSDQEVDAWQPQIAEIVEWFAHLQDLDLPADPSGSPEGSPLTDSRLREDTPRDWPEREKLLDEAPDREGRFVKVPKIL
;
A
#
# COMPACT_ATOMS: atom_id res chain seq x y z
N MET A 1 35.48 -53.37 18.63
CA MET A 1 35.89 -53.86 17.30
C MET A 1 34.96 -53.24 16.26
N LEU A 2 35.54 -52.59 15.23
CA LEU A 2 34.97 -51.99 13.99
C LEU A 2 33.82 -50.98 14.13
N ARG A 3 34.00 -49.65 14.02
CA ARG A 3 34.37 -48.77 12.86
C ARG A 3 33.39 -48.82 11.67
N SER A 4 32.61 -47.75 11.51
CA SER A 4 32.16 -47.10 10.25
C SER A 4 31.24 -45.93 10.66
N SER A 5 31.60 -44.65 10.67
CA SER A 5 32.30 -43.78 9.72
C SER A 5 31.61 -43.71 8.35
N ILE A 6 30.59 -42.86 8.22
CA ILE A 6 30.24 -42.24 6.93
C ILE A 6 30.21 -40.72 7.13
N LEU A 7 30.94 -40.08 6.23
CA LEU A 7 31.49 -38.74 6.29
C LEU A 7 30.48 -37.68 5.87
N LEU A 8 30.57 -36.50 6.49
CA LEU A 8 30.16 -35.24 5.87
C LEU A 8 30.79 -35.12 4.47
N ARG A 9 29.96 -34.79 3.48
CA ARG A 9 30.44 -34.23 2.21
C ARG A 9 29.62 -32.99 1.86
N THR A 10 30.09 -31.88 2.39
CA THR A 10 29.94 -30.54 1.84
C THR A 10 30.33 -30.52 0.36
N ALA A 11 29.50 -29.95 -0.51
CA ALA A 11 29.88 -29.27 -1.76
C ALA A 11 28.63 -28.91 -2.58
N ILE A 12 28.01 -27.76 -2.30
CA ILE A 12 27.29 -27.04 -3.37
C ILE A 12 28.33 -26.08 -3.95
N PRO A 13 28.69 -26.22 -5.23
CA PRO A 13 29.80 -25.47 -5.81
C PRO A 13 29.48 -23.99 -5.94
N THR A 14 30.56 -23.25 -5.73
CA THR A 14 30.76 -21.82 -5.72
C THR A 14 30.61 -21.18 -7.11
N VAL A 15 30.30 -19.87 -7.09
CA VAL A 15 30.63 -18.85 -8.10
C VAL A 15 29.87 -18.89 -9.45
N TYR A 16 28.97 -17.93 -9.63
CA TYR A 16 28.83 -17.25 -10.92
C TYR A 16 29.29 -15.80 -10.76
N LEU A 17 30.47 -15.50 -11.31
CA LEU A 17 31.00 -14.14 -11.41
C LEU A 17 30.44 -13.48 -12.68
N ARG A 18 29.86 -12.29 -12.47
CA ARG A 18 30.02 -11.09 -13.30
C ARG A 18 29.54 -11.18 -14.77
N GLY A 19 28.31 -10.73 -14.99
CA GLY A 19 27.84 -10.18 -16.25
C GLY A 19 27.39 -8.74 -16.06
N SER A 20 28.33 -7.80 -16.14
CA SER A 20 28.05 -6.36 -16.30
C SER A 20 27.38 -6.14 -17.65
N GLN A 21 26.07 -6.06 -17.67
CA GLN A 21 25.31 -5.45 -18.76
C GLN A 21 24.53 -4.31 -18.14
N SER A 22 25.12 -3.11 -18.22
CA SER A 22 24.45 -1.83 -17.99
C SER A 22 23.39 -1.64 -19.09
N GLY A 23 22.33 -2.42 -19.01
CA GLY A 23 21.12 -2.23 -19.78
C GLY A 23 20.26 -1.22 -19.04
N ILE A 24 20.47 0.06 -19.33
CA ILE A 24 19.52 1.11 -18.99
C ILE A 24 18.17 0.66 -19.57
N LEU A 25 17.28 0.14 -18.71
CA LEU A 25 15.89 -0.04 -19.07
C LEU A 25 15.40 1.38 -19.39
N LYS A 26 15.35 1.70 -20.68
CA LYS A 26 14.74 2.93 -21.18
C LYS A 26 13.37 2.96 -20.54
N GLN A 27 13.16 3.91 -19.63
CA GLN A 27 11.85 4.26 -19.11
C GLN A 27 10.98 4.47 -20.33
N SER A 28 10.19 3.45 -20.68
CA SER A 28 9.20 3.56 -21.72
C SER A 28 8.28 4.65 -21.23
N ASN A 29 8.20 5.75 -21.97
CA ASN A 29 7.20 6.80 -21.80
C ASN A 29 5.82 6.15 -21.84
N LEU A 30 5.37 5.65 -20.69
CA LEU A 30 3.99 5.32 -20.47
C LEU A 30 3.25 6.64 -20.49
N PRO A 31 2.09 6.72 -21.15
CA PRO A 31 1.29 7.93 -21.16
C PRO A 31 0.98 8.25 -19.69
N HIS A 32 1.68 9.25 -19.15
CA HIS A 32 1.28 9.85 -17.90
C HIS A 32 -0.06 10.46 -18.23
N HIS A 33 -1.14 9.86 -17.72
CA HIS A 33 -2.45 10.47 -17.77
C HIS A 33 -2.28 11.85 -17.13
N ARG A 34 -2.18 12.86 -18.00
CA ARG A 34 -2.01 14.24 -17.61
C ARG A 34 -3.32 14.60 -16.96
N CYS A 35 -3.42 14.44 -15.65
CA CYS A 35 -4.47 15.11 -14.89
C CYS A 35 -4.22 16.59 -15.14
N ASN A 36 -5.06 17.19 -15.99
CA ASN A 36 -5.17 18.62 -16.06
C ASN A 36 -5.67 19.02 -14.67
N VAL A 37 -4.81 19.63 -13.87
CA VAL A 37 -5.22 20.24 -12.60
C VAL A 37 -5.97 21.51 -12.95
N SER A 38 -7.21 21.34 -13.43
CA SER A 38 -8.18 22.41 -13.45
C SER A 38 -8.69 22.61 -12.03
N LYS A 39 -8.94 23.87 -11.68
CA LYS A 39 -9.55 24.36 -10.44
C LYS A 39 -10.41 23.29 -9.74
N VAL A 40 -10.09 23.02 -8.48
CA VAL A 40 -10.81 22.00 -7.70
C VAL A 40 -12.19 22.56 -7.38
N ASP A 41 -13.21 22.05 -8.06
CA ASP A 41 -14.60 22.34 -7.71
C ASP A 41 -14.90 21.78 -6.32
N SER A 42 -15.77 22.46 -5.57
CA SER A 42 -16.21 21.98 -4.26
C SER A 42 -16.81 20.59 -4.41
N PRO A 43 -16.28 19.57 -3.70
CA PRO A 43 -16.74 18.21 -3.87
C PRO A 43 -18.13 18.01 -3.27
N ASP A 44 -18.90 17.12 -3.89
CA ASP A 44 -20.19 16.68 -3.35
C ASP A 44 -19.97 15.77 -2.14
N VAL A 45 -20.44 16.20 -0.96
CA VAL A 45 -20.28 15.47 0.31
C VAL A 45 -20.96 14.11 0.26
N ARG A 46 -22.10 13.96 -0.42
CA ARG A 46 -22.81 12.68 -0.51
C ARG A 46 -21.99 11.65 -1.27
N LYS A 47 -21.37 12.07 -2.37
CA LYS A 47 -20.50 11.22 -3.18
C LYS A 47 -19.24 10.81 -2.40
N LEU A 48 -18.64 11.74 -1.66
CA LEU A 48 -17.49 11.44 -0.80
C LEU A 48 -17.86 10.44 0.31
N ALA A 49 -19.02 10.61 0.93
CA ALA A 49 -19.51 9.72 1.97
C ALA A 49 -19.74 8.29 1.45
N GLU A 50 -20.31 8.14 0.25
CA GLU A 50 -20.47 6.84 -0.41
C GLU A 50 -19.12 6.15 -0.65
N MET A 51 -18.11 6.89 -1.13
CA MET A 51 -16.76 6.36 -1.35
C MET A 51 -16.08 5.95 -0.04
N ALA A 52 -16.32 6.69 1.03
CA ALA A 52 -15.77 6.41 2.35
C ALA A 52 -16.58 5.38 3.15
N GLN A 53 -17.72 4.91 2.62
CA GLN A 53 -18.67 4.02 3.32
C GLN A 53 -19.16 4.64 4.66
N ILE A 54 -19.47 5.93 4.64
CA ILE A 54 -20.02 6.68 5.78
C ILE A 54 -21.48 7.02 5.48
N GLU A 55 -22.38 6.69 6.40
CA GLU A 55 -23.77 7.15 6.34
C GLU A 55 -23.86 8.61 6.76
N VAL A 56 -24.52 9.44 5.95
CA VAL A 56 -24.70 10.88 6.20
C VAL A 56 -26.15 11.27 5.98
N SER A 57 -26.69 12.06 6.90
CA SER A 57 -28.02 12.65 6.78
C SER A 57 -28.01 13.93 5.94
N ASP A 58 -29.16 14.35 5.42
CA ASP A 58 -29.27 15.59 4.63
C ASP A 58 -28.85 16.83 5.45
N GLN A 59 -29.12 16.83 6.76
CA GLN A 59 -28.72 17.92 7.66
C GLN A 59 -27.19 18.01 7.83
N GLU A 60 -26.52 16.86 7.92
CA GLU A 60 -25.06 16.80 8.00
C GLU A 60 -24.41 17.21 6.69
N VAL A 61 -25.00 16.84 5.55
CA VAL A 61 -24.55 17.30 4.24
C VAL A 61 -24.59 18.82 4.16
N ASP A 62 -25.72 19.44 4.53
CA ASP A 62 -25.85 20.91 4.53
C ASP A 62 -24.84 21.59 5.47
N ALA A 63 -24.54 20.96 6.61
CA ALA A 63 -23.58 21.49 7.59
C ALA A 63 -22.11 21.32 7.15
N TRP A 64 -21.76 20.19 6.54
CA TRP A 64 -20.37 19.83 6.19
C TRP A 64 -19.94 20.36 4.83
N GLN A 65 -20.88 20.56 3.89
CA GLN A 65 -20.58 21.11 2.57
C GLN A 65 -19.74 22.40 2.62
N PRO A 66 -20.08 23.42 3.42
CA PRO A 66 -19.24 24.63 3.51
C PRO A 66 -17.89 24.38 4.22
N GLN A 67 -17.84 23.47 5.20
CA GLN A 67 -16.62 23.17 5.96
C GLN A 67 -15.58 22.47 5.07
N ILE A 68 -16.02 21.49 4.28
CA ILE A 68 -15.16 20.77 3.34
C ILE A 68 -14.71 21.72 2.22
N ALA A 69 -15.58 22.62 1.76
CA ALA A 69 -15.20 23.64 0.80
C ALA A 69 -14.09 24.56 1.33
N GLU A 70 -14.16 24.98 2.60
CA GLU A 70 -13.10 25.78 3.24
C GLU A 70 -11.75 25.03 3.32
N ILE A 71 -11.78 23.75 3.68
CA ILE A 71 -10.57 22.91 3.73
C ILE A 71 -9.95 22.80 2.33
N VAL A 72 -10.76 22.50 1.31
CA VAL A 72 -10.30 22.38 -0.07
C VAL A 72 -9.73 23.69 -0.59
N GLU A 73 -10.37 24.82 -0.27
CA GLU A 73 -9.87 26.15 -0.62
C GLU A 73 -8.52 26.42 0.05
N TRP A 74 -8.35 26.06 1.33
CA TRP A 74 -7.06 26.18 2.00
C TRP A 74 -5.96 25.35 1.31
N PHE A 75 -6.27 24.14 0.87
CA PHE A 75 -5.35 23.30 0.10
C PHE A 75 -5.06 23.82 -1.30
N ALA A 76 -5.92 24.66 -1.88
CA ALA A 76 -5.67 25.28 -3.18
C ALA A 76 -4.38 26.12 -3.19
N HIS A 77 -3.97 26.67 -2.05
CA HIS A 77 -2.70 27.37 -1.90
C HIS A 77 -1.47 26.50 -2.24
N LEU A 78 -1.56 25.17 -2.13
CA LEU A 78 -0.47 24.28 -2.51
C LEU A 78 -0.23 24.23 -4.03
N GLN A 79 -1.21 24.64 -4.84
CA GLN A 79 -1.08 24.67 -6.31
C GLN A 79 -0.17 25.79 -6.80
N ASP A 80 0.02 26.84 -5.99
CA ASP A 80 0.88 27.98 -6.33
C ASP A 80 2.37 27.73 -6.03
N LEU A 81 2.68 26.58 -5.42
CA LEU A 81 4.06 26.23 -5.07
C LEU A 81 4.80 25.68 -6.30
N ASP A 82 5.95 26.29 -6.61
CA ASP A 82 6.87 25.77 -7.61
C ASP A 82 7.60 24.54 -7.05
N LEU A 83 7.19 23.36 -7.51
CA LEU A 83 7.78 22.08 -7.09
C LEU A 83 8.75 21.57 -8.16
N PRO A 84 9.92 21.02 -7.78
CA PRO A 84 10.80 20.36 -8.71
C PRO A 84 10.06 19.22 -9.42
N ALA A 85 10.32 19.02 -10.72
CA ALA A 85 9.66 18.01 -11.55
C ALA A 85 9.89 16.56 -11.08
N ASP A 86 10.88 16.35 -10.20
CA ASP A 86 11.12 15.11 -9.51
C ASP A 86 10.70 15.28 -8.04
N PRO A 87 9.47 14.91 -7.67
CA PRO A 87 9.07 14.90 -6.27
C PRO A 87 9.93 13.85 -5.58
N SER A 88 10.89 14.28 -4.77
CA SER A 88 11.77 13.39 -4.02
C SER A 88 10.92 12.39 -3.23
N GLY A 89 10.79 11.19 -3.78
CA GLY A 89 9.89 10.16 -3.29
C GLY A 89 10.35 9.67 -1.93
N SER A 90 9.43 9.74 -0.96
CA SER A 90 9.54 9.30 0.43
C SER A 90 10.68 9.91 1.27
N PRO A 91 10.43 10.32 2.53
CA PRO A 91 11.49 10.63 3.48
C PRO A 91 12.41 9.42 3.74
N GLU A 92 11.94 8.21 3.43
CA GLU A 92 12.75 7.00 3.30
C GLU A 92 13.27 6.88 1.87
N GLY A 93 14.24 7.73 1.51
CA GLY A 93 14.93 7.73 0.22
C GLY A 93 15.84 6.50 0.03
N SER A 94 15.31 5.29 0.26
CA SER A 94 16.01 4.07 -0.09
C SER A 94 15.73 3.80 -1.56
N PRO A 95 16.77 3.73 -2.42
CA PRO A 95 16.62 3.20 -3.76
C PRO A 95 15.85 1.87 -3.69
N LEU A 96 15.00 1.57 -4.68
CA LEU A 96 14.35 0.26 -4.81
C LEU A 96 15.35 -0.93 -4.70
N THR A 97 16.64 -0.66 -4.89
CA THR A 97 17.78 -1.53 -4.65
C THR A 97 17.86 -2.11 -3.23
N ASP A 98 17.40 -1.38 -2.21
CA ASP A 98 17.39 -1.79 -0.80
C ASP A 98 15.95 -2.07 -0.30
N SER A 99 15.11 -2.63 -1.16
CA SER A 99 13.77 -3.09 -0.77
C SER A 99 13.90 -4.10 0.38
N ARG A 100 13.32 -3.77 1.55
CA ARG A 100 13.24 -4.68 2.70
C ARG A 100 12.30 -5.84 2.37
N LEU A 101 12.82 -6.87 1.70
CA LEU A 101 12.08 -8.08 1.41
C LEU A 101 11.96 -8.91 2.69
N ARG A 102 10.75 -9.39 2.98
CA ARG A 102 10.51 -10.40 4.00
C ARG A 102 10.99 -11.76 3.49
N GLU A 103 11.68 -12.52 4.32
CA GLU A 103 12.03 -13.92 4.01
C GLU A 103 10.77 -14.77 3.80
N ASP A 104 10.79 -15.64 2.79
CA ASP A 104 9.70 -16.56 2.48
C ASP A 104 9.76 -17.82 3.37
N THR A 105 9.59 -17.62 4.68
CA THR A 105 9.54 -18.69 5.67
C THR A 105 8.11 -18.82 6.21
N PRO A 106 7.55 -20.05 6.27
CA PRO A 106 6.23 -20.24 6.87
C PRO A 106 6.30 -19.94 8.37
N ARG A 107 5.28 -19.25 8.88
CA ARG A 107 5.13 -18.92 10.29
C ARG A 107 3.79 -19.46 10.78
N ASP A 108 3.80 -20.16 11.90
CA ASP A 108 2.59 -20.58 12.58
C ASP A 108 2.03 -19.42 13.43
N TRP A 109 0.72 -19.23 13.39
CA TRP A 109 0.02 -18.29 14.26
C TRP A 109 -0.82 -19.06 15.28
N PRO A 110 -0.29 -19.28 16.51
CA PRO A 110 -0.98 -20.08 17.53
C PRO A 110 -2.21 -19.37 18.12
N GLU A 111 -2.27 -18.04 18.03
CA GLU A 111 -3.29 -17.21 18.68
C GLU A 111 -4.52 -16.93 17.81
N ARG A 112 -4.89 -17.88 16.95
CA ARG A 112 -6.04 -17.72 16.04
C ARG A 112 -7.34 -17.46 16.78
N GLU A 113 -7.57 -18.15 17.90
CA GLU A 113 -8.82 -17.97 18.67
C GLU A 113 -8.92 -16.55 19.25
N LYS A 114 -7.81 -15.98 19.73
CA LYS A 114 -7.79 -14.59 20.21
C LYS A 114 -8.15 -13.60 19.09
N LEU A 115 -7.65 -13.83 17.87
CA LEU A 115 -8.00 -12.99 16.72
C LEU A 115 -9.49 -13.09 16.35
N LEU A 116 -10.08 -14.27 16.48
CA LEU A 116 -11.50 -14.49 16.17
C LEU A 116 -12.43 -13.97 17.28
N ASP A 117 -11.97 -13.92 18.53
CA ASP A 117 -12.73 -13.38 19.65
C ASP A 117 -12.89 -11.85 19.57
N GLU A 118 -12.03 -11.16 18.82
CA GLU A 118 -12.17 -9.71 18.52
C GLU A 118 -13.21 -9.41 17.43
N ALA A 119 -13.69 -10.43 16.71
CA ALA A 119 -14.69 -10.23 15.67
C ALA A 119 -16.09 -9.98 16.30
N PRO A 120 -16.86 -8.99 15.81
CA PRO A 120 -18.20 -8.71 16.34
C PRO A 120 -19.18 -9.89 16.29
N ASP A 121 -19.12 -10.70 15.23
CA ASP A 121 -19.92 -11.92 15.05
C ASP A 121 -19.09 -13.00 14.34
N ARG A 122 -19.20 -14.25 14.78
CA ARG A 122 -18.48 -15.39 14.19
C ARG A 122 -19.32 -16.65 14.17
N GLU A 123 -19.09 -17.46 13.15
CA GLU A 123 -19.64 -18.80 13.02
C GLU A 123 -18.51 -19.82 12.96
N GLY A 124 -18.24 -20.46 14.10
CA GLY A 124 -17.12 -21.39 14.25
C GLY A 124 -15.77 -20.71 13.95
N ARG A 125 -15.17 -21.04 12.80
CA ARG A 125 -13.86 -20.52 12.37
C ARG A 125 -13.93 -19.34 11.41
N PHE A 126 -15.12 -18.79 11.15
CA PHE A 126 -15.34 -17.74 10.17
C PHE A 126 -15.93 -16.49 10.83
N VAL A 127 -15.55 -15.31 10.33
CA VAL A 127 -16.21 -14.05 10.68
C VAL A 127 -17.51 -13.97 9.91
N LYS A 128 -18.61 -13.68 10.60
CA LYS A 128 -19.94 -13.65 10.01
C LYS A 128 -20.23 -12.25 9.47
N VAL A 129 -20.61 -12.17 8.20
CA VAL A 129 -20.98 -10.93 7.51
C VAL A 129 -22.33 -11.08 6.82
N PRO A 130 -23.08 -9.98 6.59
CA PRO A 130 -24.29 -10.01 5.78
C PRO A 130 -24.01 -10.57 4.38
N LYS A 131 -24.98 -11.30 3.82
CA LYS A 131 -24.86 -11.87 2.48
C LYS A 131 -24.80 -10.76 1.42
N ILE A 132 -23.78 -10.81 0.58
CA ILE A 132 -23.65 -9.94 -0.61
C ILE A 132 -24.56 -10.51 -1.72
N LEU A 133 -25.35 -9.64 -2.36
CA LEU A 133 -26.28 -10.00 -3.45
C LEU A 133 -25.63 -9.88 -4.82
#